data_AF-A0A525JA82-F1
#
_entry.id   AF-A0A525JA82-F1
#
_cell.length_a   1.000
_cell.length_b   1.000
_cell.length_c   1.000
_cell.angle_alpha   90.00
_cell.angle_beta   90.00
_cell.angle_gamma   90.00
#
_symmetry.space_group_name_H-M   'P 1'
#
loop_
_entity.id
_entity.type
_entity.pdbx_description
1 polymer ?
#
loop_
_entity_poly.entity_id
_entity_poly.type
_entity_poly.pdbx_seq_one_letter_code
_entity_poly.pdbx_strand_id
1 'polypeptide(L)'
;MMKQPTEDDFTVVEVLESGVTVLFEPTQSFYTFYRLADPDDIKRFGPVSPEPDNIRHAGPSADTGEYQSDEVQGMAHSLASDAVKAK
;
A
#
# COMPACT_ATOMS: atom_id res chain seq x y z
N MET A 1 -20.95 -7.77 8.03
CA MET A 1 -20.40 -6.40 7.94
C MET A 1 -18.92 -6.56 7.73
N MET A 2 -18.37 -5.94 6.69
CA MET A 2 -16.91 -5.94 6.50
C MET A 2 -16.27 -5.00 7.53
N LYS A 3 -15.08 -5.34 8.00
CA LYS A 3 -14.27 -4.50 8.88
C LYS A 3 -13.66 -3.36 8.07
N GLN A 4 -13.59 -2.19 8.68
CA GLN A 4 -12.89 -1.05 8.12
C GLN A 4 -11.42 -1.11 8.58
N PRO A 5 -10.45 -1.03 7.66
CA PRO A 5 -9.04 -1.02 8.02
C PRO A 5 -8.65 0.30 8.72
N THR A 6 -7.74 0.21 9.67
CA THR A 6 -7.15 1.34 10.40
C THR A 6 -5.64 1.38 10.17
N GLU A 7 -4.98 2.51 10.39
CA GLU A 7 -3.51 2.62 10.19
C GLU A 7 -2.71 1.60 11.02
N ASP A 8 -3.19 1.25 12.23
CA ASP A 8 -2.57 0.26 13.12
C ASP A 8 -2.57 -1.16 12.54
N ASP A 9 -3.42 -1.45 11.53
CA ASP A 9 -3.41 -2.72 10.81
C ASP A 9 -2.27 -2.82 9.77
N PHE A 10 -1.46 -1.76 9.61
CA PHE A 10 -0.44 -1.67 8.58
C PHE A 10 0.94 -1.33 9.10
N THR A 11 1.94 -1.89 8.43
CA THR A 11 3.35 -1.57 8.65
C THR A 11 4.01 -1.22 7.32
N VAL A 12 4.66 -0.06 7.23
CA VAL A 12 5.55 0.27 6.09
C VAL A 12 6.85 -0.50 6.28
N VAL A 13 7.01 -1.61 5.55
CA VAL A 13 8.12 -2.55 5.76
C VAL A 13 9.38 -2.16 5.00
N GLU A 14 9.26 -1.48 3.84
CA GLU A 14 10.40 -1.07 3.01
C GLU A 14 10.14 0.25 2.29
N VAL A 15 11.15 1.14 2.28
CA VAL A 15 11.16 2.41 1.52
C VAL A 15 12.45 2.50 0.70
N LEU A 16 12.40 2.00 -0.53
CA LEU A 16 13.50 1.96 -1.47
C LEU A 16 13.43 3.15 -2.45
N GLU A 17 14.46 3.34 -3.29
CA GLU A 17 14.39 4.32 -4.37
C GLU A 17 13.36 3.91 -5.44
N SER A 18 13.22 2.62 -5.69
CA SER A 18 12.30 2.06 -6.69
C SER A 18 10.83 2.02 -6.24
N GLY A 19 10.56 2.00 -4.93
CA GLY A 19 9.20 1.82 -4.43
C GLY A 19 9.09 1.70 -2.91
N VAL A 20 7.85 1.54 -2.46
CA VAL A 20 7.47 1.36 -1.07
C VAL A 20 6.61 0.11 -0.94
N THR A 21 6.94 -0.72 0.06
CA THR A 21 6.15 -1.91 0.39
C THR A 21 5.44 -1.70 1.73
N VAL A 22 4.13 -1.92 1.73
CA VAL A 22 3.27 -1.85 2.92
C VAL A 22 2.70 -3.23 3.19
N LEU A 23 2.78 -3.67 4.44
CA LEU A 23 2.18 -4.90 4.95
C LEU A 23 0.84 -4.57 5.59
N PHE A 24 -0.23 -5.22 5.15
CA PHE A 24 -1.47 -5.35 5.89
C PHE A 24 -1.38 -6.59 6.79
N GLU A 25 -1.22 -6.38 8.09
CA GLU A 25 -0.91 -7.43 9.06
C GLU A 25 -2.02 -8.48 9.24
N PRO A 26 -3.32 -8.12 9.27
CA PRO A 26 -4.41 -9.06 9.54
C PRO A 26 -4.43 -10.28 8.62
N THR A 27 -4.08 -10.11 7.34
CA THR A 27 -4.02 -11.22 6.37
C THR A 27 -2.64 -11.42 5.75
N GLN A 28 -1.61 -10.76 6.28
CA GLN A 28 -0.24 -10.86 5.78
C GLN A 28 -0.17 -10.54 4.27
N SER A 29 -0.85 -9.46 3.86
CA SER A 29 -0.91 -9.02 2.47
C SER A 29 0.06 -7.88 2.23
N PHE A 30 0.94 -8.03 1.25
CA PHE A 30 1.95 -7.04 0.91
C PHE A 30 1.52 -6.27 -0.34
N TYR A 31 1.60 -4.96 -0.26
CA TYR A 31 1.30 -4.03 -1.35
C TYR A 31 2.57 -3.24 -1.68
N THR A 32 3.08 -3.40 -2.90
CA THR A 32 4.26 -2.67 -3.36
C THR A 32 3.85 -1.64 -4.40
N PHE A 33 4.18 -0.37 -4.14
CA PHE A 33 3.95 0.75 -5.03
C PHE A 33 5.29 1.28 -5.54
N TYR A 34 5.41 1.54 -6.83
CA TYR A 34 6.64 2.14 -7.34
C TYR A 34 6.64 3.66 -7.11
N ARG A 35 7.83 4.23 -6.92
CA ARG A 35 7.99 5.68 -6.77
C ARG A 35 7.90 6.35 -8.14
N LEU A 36 7.11 7.40 -8.24
CA LEU A 36 7.05 8.24 -9.42
C LEU A 36 8.21 9.23 -9.40
N ALA A 37 8.93 9.33 -10.52
CA ALA A 37 10.07 10.23 -10.68
C ALA A 37 9.80 11.37 -11.66
N ASP A 38 8.83 11.17 -12.58
CA ASP A 38 8.44 12.20 -13.54
C ASP A 38 7.57 13.27 -12.85
N PRO A 39 7.91 14.57 -12.95
CA PRO A 39 7.16 15.63 -12.30
C PRO A 39 5.69 15.75 -12.73
N ASP A 40 5.36 15.46 -14.00
CA ASP A 40 4.00 15.52 -14.50
C ASP A 40 3.18 14.34 -13.97
N ASP A 41 3.77 13.16 -13.89
CA ASP A 41 3.16 12.00 -13.24
C ASP A 41 2.97 12.24 -11.75
N ILE A 42 3.96 12.80 -11.06
CA ILE A 42 3.85 13.13 -9.63
C ILE A 42 2.70 14.11 -9.38
N LYS A 43 2.58 15.13 -10.23
CA LYS A 43 1.50 16.12 -10.14
C LYS A 43 0.12 15.50 -10.37
N ARG A 44 0.03 14.49 -11.24
CA ARG A 44 -1.23 13.86 -11.63
C ARG A 44 -1.67 12.75 -10.67
N PHE A 45 -0.72 11.95 -10.19
CA PHE A 45 -0.97 10.69 -9.50
C PHE A 45 -0.46 10.68 -8.05
N GLY A 46 0.44 11.60 -7.70
CA GLY A 46 1.09 11.63 -6.39
C GLY A 46 2.50 11.02 -6.42
N PRO A 47 3.12 10.82 -5.26
CA PRO A 47 4.54 10.42 -5.18
C PRO A 47 4.80 8.94 -5.49
N VAL A 48 3.76 8.11 -5.52
CA VAL A 48 3.82 6.68 -5.84
C VAL A 48 2.73 6.35 -6.88
N SER A 49 2.83 5.15 -7.46
CA SER A 49 1.85 4.65 -8.41
C SER A 49 0.43 4.56 -7.83
N PRO A 50 -0.63 4.90 -8.60
CA PRO A 50 -2.01 4.81 -8.11
C PRO A 50 -2.43 3.40 -7.70
N GLU A 51 -1.97 2.42 -8.48
CA GLU A 51 -2.19 0.99 -8.23
C GLU A 51 -0.88 0.35 -7.77
N PRO A 52 -0.93 -0.68 -6.91
CA PRO A 52 0.25 -1.44 -6.56
C PRO A 52 0.77 -2.20 -7.78
N ASP A 53 2.09 -2.18 -7.98
CA ASP A 53 2.77 -2.99 -9.00
C ASP A 53 2.69 -4.48 -8.69
N ASN A 54 2.65 -4.80 -7.40
CA ASN A 54 2.55 -6.16 -6.92
C ASN A 54 1.72 -6.23 -5.64
N ILE A 55 0.79 -7.18 -5.61
CA ILE A 55 0.06 -7.58 -4.40
C ILE A 55 0.43 -9.02 -4.11
N ARG A 56 0.98 -9.28 -2.92
CA ARG A 56 1.36 -10.63 -2.49
C ARG A 56 0.61 -10.99 -1.22
N HIS A 57 -0.38 -11.87 -1.34
CA HIS A 57 -1.06 -12.46 -0.19
C HIS A 57 -0.24 -13.63 0.37
N ALA A 58 0.44 -13.40 1.49
CA ALA A 58 1.24 -14.43 2.17
C ALA A 58 0.46 -15.19 3.24
N GLY A 59 -0.71 -14.70 3.62
CA GLY A 59 -1.58 -15.31 4.61
C GLY A 59 -2.39 -16.51 4.07
N PRO A 60 -3.02 -17.26 4.98
CA PRO A 60 -3.65 -18.54 4.68
C PRO A 60 -4.89 -18.45 3.78
N SER A 61 -5.59 -17.32 3.79
CA SER A 61 -6.81 -17.11 2.98
C SER A 61 -6.54 -16.57 1.58
N ALA A 62 -5.30 -16.16 1.30
CA ALA A 62 -4.90 -15.51 0.05
C ALA A 62 -5.77 -14.29 -0.34
N ASP A 63 -6.34 -13.58 0.64
CA ASP A 63 -7.26 -12.45 0.47
C ASP A 63 -7.10 -11.38 1.57
N THR A 64 -8.03 -10.42 1.65
CA THR A 64 -8.12 -9.40 2.71
C THR A 64 -9.05 -9.81 3.87
N GLY A 65 -9.47 -11.07 3.93
CA GLY A 65 -10.27 -11.63 5.01
C GLY A 65 -11.62 -10.94 5.15
N GLU A 66 -11.90 -10.38 6.32
CA GLU A 66 -13.14 -9.67 6.61
C GLU A 66 -13.14 -8.20 6.16
N TYR A 67 -12.11 -7.75 5.45
CA TYR A 67 -11.93 -6.37 5.01
C TYR A 67 -12.16 -6.24 3.51
N GLN A 68 -12.69 -5.10 3.10
CA GLN A 68 -12.84 -4.77 1.69
C GLN A 68 -11.47 -4.50 1.05
N SER A 69 -11.20 -5.15 -0.09
CA SER A 69 -9.87 -5.09 -0.71
C SER A 69 -9.50 -3.69 -1.21
N ASP A 70 -10.48 -2.90 -1.67
CA ASP A 70 -10.27 -1.51 -2.13
C ASP A 70 -9.96 -0.57 -0.97
N GLU A 71 -10.61 -0.72 0.18
CA GLU A 71 -10.30 0.05 1.40
C GLU A 71 -8.89 -0.27 1.92
N VAL A 72 -8.52 -1.56 1.93
CA VAL A 72 -7.17 -1.99 2.35
C VAL A 72 -6.10 -1.43 1.40
N GLN A 73 -6.34 -1.51 0.09
CA GLN A 73 -5.42 -0.98 -0.91
C GLN A 73 -5.31 0.56 -0.82
N GLY A 74 -6.44 1.26 -0.62
CA GLY A 74 -6.46 2.72 -0.47
C GLY A 74 -5.69 3.21 0.75
N MET A 75 -5.81 2.50 1.88
CA MET A 75 -5.03 2.79 3.09
C MET A 75 -3.53 2.52 2.85
N ALA A 76 -3.19 1.36 2.27
CA ALA A 76 -1.81 1.02 1.93
C ALA A 76 -1.16 2.05 0.99
N HIS A 77 -1.90 2.53 -0.02
CA HIS A 77 -1.44 3.58 -0.92
C HIS A 77 -1.19 4.91 -0.19
N SER A 78 -2.08 5.28 0.74
CA SER A 78 -1.95 6.51 1.53
C SER A 78 -0.70 6.49 2.39
N LEU A 79 -0.47 5.39 3.11
CA LEU A 79 0.73 5.17 3.92
C LEU A 79 2.01 5.15 3.07
N ALA A 80 1.98 4.49 1.91
CA ALA A 80 3.10 4.50 0.97
C ALA A 80 3.42 5.91 0.49
N SER A 81 2.40 6.69 0.13
CA SER A 81 2.55 8.07 -0.33
C SER A 81 3.19 8.96 0.73
N ASP A 82 2.79 8.82 1.99
CA ASP A 82 3.32 9.63 3.08
C ASP A 82 4.74 9.22 3.48
N ALA A 83 5.05 7.92 3.44
CA ALA A 83 6.42 7.43 3.63
C ALA A 83 7.41 7.99 2.60
N VAL A 84 6.97 8.23 1.36
CA VAL A 84 7.81 8.85 0.32
C VAL A 84 8.09 10.32 0.61
N LYS A 85 7.13 11.07 1.16
CA LYS A 85 7.25 12.51 1.46
C LYS A 85 8.08 12.79 2.71
N ALA A 86 8.16 11.85 3.64
CA ALA A 86 8.89 11.99 4.90
C ALA A 86 10.42 11.78 4.77
N LYS A 87 10.90 11.36 3.59
CA LYS A 87 12.33 11.23 3.24
C LYS A 87 12.83 12.50 2.55
#